data_AF-A0A9C8ZPW4-F1
#
_entry.id   AF-A0A9C8ZPW4-F1
#
_cell.length_a   1.000
_cell.length_b   1.000
_cell.length_c   1.000
_cell.angle_alpha   90.00
_cell.angle_beta   90.00
_cell.angle_gamma   90.00
#
_symmetry.space_group_name_H-M   'P 1'
#
loop_
_entity.id
_entity.type
_entity.pdbx_description
1 polymer ?
#
loop_
_entity_poly.entity_id
_entity_poly.type
_entity_poly.pdbx_seq_one_letter_code
_entity_poly.pdbx_strand_id
1 'polypeptide(L)'
;MLDELQDQEQEREEGARSGTEEALDLLQVELERVNAELRDISSKLEQSRGLVEQLAKRNATVIGEVRRIEGMLEQTPRLSIKEVYTEALNIQQRLLTTRAQLEKLQAQEVASRREAQTLQAVIELLSRKDESKEGEGDTLSARETIIRVIDAQELERERLAKQMHDGPAQSLTNFILQAEICEKLFDRDADKAREELARLKESAGEAFKRVRGFI
;
A
#
# COMPACT_ATOMS: atom_id res chain seq x y z
N MET A 1 -10.60 60.90 10.08
CA MET A 1 -11.41 59.96 10.88
C MET A 1 -12.22 58.98 10.05
N LEU A 2 -13.09 59.39 9.11
CA LEU A 2 -13.74 58.41 8.18
C LEU A 2 -12.78 57.97 7.05
N ASP A 3 -12.04 58.90 6.42
CA ASP A 3 -11.04 58.56 5.39
C ASP A 3 -9.88 57.69 5.94
N GLU A 4 -9.36 58.01 7.13
CA GLU A 4 -8.27 57.23 7.76
C GLU A 4 -8.67 55.79 8.15
N LEU A 5 -9.98 55.53 8.36
CA LEU A 5 -10.48 54.18 8.61
C LEU A 5 -10.66 53.39 7.30
N GLN A 6 -11.03 54.06 6.21
CA GLN A 6 -11.13 53.45 4.88
C GLN A 6 -9.75 53.12 4.29
N ASP A 7 -8.75 53.98 4.49
CA ASP A 7 -7.36 53.72 4.08
C ASP A 7 -6.74 52.54 4.86
N GLN A 8 -7.01 52.42 6.17
CA GLN A 8 -6.55 51.27 6.97
C GLN A 8 -7.26 49.95 6.64
N GLU A 9 -8.53 49.99 6.20
CA GLU A 9 -9.23 48.80 5.70
C GLU A 9 -8.71 48.39 4.32
N GLN A 10 -8.43 49.33 3.43
CA GLN A 10 -7.86 49.04 2.11
C GLN A 10 -6.44 48.45 2.18
N GLU A 11 -5.54 49.00 3.02
CA GLU A 11 -4.19 48.44 3.19
C GLU A 11 -4.22 47.03 3.82
N ARG A 12 -5.18 46.75 4.71
CA ARG A 12 -5.39 45.41 5.29
C ARG A 12 -5.97 44.42 4.27
N GLU A 13 -6.87 44.88 3.41
CA GLU A 13 -7.43 44.06 2.32
C GLU A 13 -6.39 43.75 1.24
N GLU A 14 -5.55 44.70 0.85
CA GLU A 14 -4.47 44.49 -0.13
C GLU A 14 -3.38 43.53 0.41
N GLY A 15 -2.97 43.71 1.68
CA GLY A 15 -2.04 42.77 2.33
C GLY A 15 -2.61 41.36 2.50
N ALA A 16 -3.91 41.23 2.76
CA ALA A 16 -4.58 39.93 2.86
C ALA A 16 -4.73 39.25 1.48
N ARG A 17 -5.02 40.00 0.41
CA ARG A 17 -5.06 39.48 -0.97
C ARG A 17 -3.69 39.02 -1.46
N SER A 18 -2.63 39.78 -1.15
CA SER A 18 -1.25 39.37 -1.46
C SER A 18 -0.87 38.06 -0.75
N GLY A 19 -1.27 37.91 0.53
CA GLY A 19 -1.00 36.68 1.29
C GLY A 19 -1.80 35.46 0.83
N THR A 20 -3.04 35.64 0.33
CA THR A 20 -3.83 34.54 -0.24
C THR A 20 -3.33 34.11 -1.61
N GLU A 21 -2.92 35.04 -2.46
CA GLU A 21 -2.28 34.75 -3.75
C GLU A 21 -0.96 33.99 -3.56
N GLU A 22 -0.09 34.45 -2.66
CA GLU A 22 1.16 33.73 -2.32
C GLU A 22 0.90 32.32 -1.78
N ALA A 23 -0.13 32.14 -0.94
CA ALA A 23 -0.51 30.83 -0.42
C ALA A 23 -1.09 29.90 -1.51
N LEU A 24 -1.86 30.44 -2.45
CA LEU A 24 -2.37 29.69 -3.60
C LEU A 24 -1.23 29.21 -4.50
N ASP A 25 -0.27 30.08 -4.80
CA ASP A 25 0.91 29.73 -5.60
C ASP A 25 1.71 28.60 -4.94
N LEU A 26 1.95 28.69 -3.63
CA LEU A 26 2.65 27.64 -2.88
C LEU A 26 1.89 26.30 -2.90
N LEU A 27 0.58 26.32 -2.72
CA LEU A 27 -0.26 25.12 -2.76
C LEU A 27 -0.32 24.50 -4.16
N GLN A 28 -0.33 25.31 -5.21
CA GLN A 28 -0.28 24.84 -6.60
C GLN A 28 1.04 24.16 -6.92
N VAL A 29 2.17 24.76 -6.52
CA VAL A 29 3.50 24.14 -6.67
C VAL A 29 3.58 22.80 -5.94
N GLU A 30 3.04 22.73 -4.72
CA GLU A 30 3.02 21.48 -3.95
C GLU A 30 2.11 20.42 -4.58
N LEU A 31 0.95 20.82 -5.10
CA LEU A 31 0.05 19.92 -5.84
C LEU A 31 0.73 19.37 -7.11
N GLU A 32 1.47 20.19 -7.84
CA GLU A 32 2.25 19.74 -9.00
C GLU A 32 3.33 18.74 -8.60
N ARG A 33 4.03 18.99 -7.47
CA ARG A 33 5.03 18.08 -6.91
C ARG A 33 4.43 16.72 -6.58
N VAL A 34 3.32 16.69 -5.82
CA VAL A 34 2.64 15.44 -5.43
C VAL A 34 2.09 14.70 -6.67
N ASN A 35 1.58 15.43 -7.66
CA ASN A 35 1.13 14.82 -8.92
C ASN A 35 2.28 14.20 -9.73
N ALA A 36 3.47 14.80 -9.72
CA ALA A 36 4.65 14.21 -10.34
C ALA A 36 5.07 12.92 -9.63
N GLU A 37 5.07 12.90 -8.29
CA GLU A 37 5.34 11.71 -7.49
C GLU A 37 4.31 10.59 -7.76
N LEU A 38 3.03 10.93 -7.86
CA LEU A 38 1.97 9.97 -8.20
C LEU A 38 2.19 9.30 -9.56
N ARG A 39 2.67 10.04 -10.57
CA ARG A 39 3.00 9.46 -11.89
C ARG A 39 4.16 8.48 -11.79
N ASP A 40 5.19 8.79 -11.02
CA ASP A 40 6.32 7.90 -10.78
C ASP A 40 5.91 6.63 -10.03
N ILE A 41 5.14 6.77 -8.94
CA ILE A 41 4.59 5.63 -8.18
C ILE A 41 3.71 4.76 -9.07
N SER A 42 2.86 5.36 -9.90
CA SER A 42 1.99 4.64 -10.84
C SER A 42 2.79 3.82 -11.86
N SER A 43 3.89 4.38 -12.40
CA SER A 43 4.80 3.66 -13.29
C SER A 43 5.47 2.48 -12.60
N LYS A 44 5.97 2.67 -11.36
CA LYS A 44 6.56 1.59 -10.55
C LYS A 44 5.56 0.50 -10.20
N LEU A 45 4.31 0.87 -9.91
CA LEU A 45 3.22 -0.07 -9.67
C LEU A 45 2.97 -0.96 -10.87
N GLU A 46 2.88 -0.38 -12.07
CA GLU A 46 2.63 -1.14 -13.29
C GLU A 46 3.76 -2.13 -13.58
N GLN A 47 5.01 -1.68 -13.43
CA GLN A 47 6.19 -2.56 -13.57
C GLN A 47 6.16 -3.68 -12.53
N SER A 48 5.88 -3.38 -11.27
CA SER A 48 5.83 -4.35 -10.18
C SER A 48 4.70 -5.38 -10.38
N ARG A 49 3.52 -4.95 -10.85
CA ARG A 49 2.41 -5.85 -11.22
C ARG A 49 2.83 -6.84 -12.31
N GLY A 50 3.46 -6.35 -13.37
CA GLY A 50 3.97 -7.20 -14.45
C GLY A 50 5.00 -8.22 -13.95
N LEU A 51 5.92 -7.82 -13.07
CA LEU A 51 6.89 -8.73 -12.45
C LEU A 51 6.22 -9.79 -11.57
N VAL A 52 5.22 -9.41 -10.76
CA VAL A 52 4.45 -10.36 -9.94
C VAL A 52 3.73 -11.38 -10.81
N GLU A 53 3.13 -10.96 -11.93
CA GLU A 53 2.46 -11.87 -12.86
C GLU A 53 3.44 -12.86 -13.50
N GLN A 54 4.59 -12.37 -13.98
CA GLN A 54 5.64 -13.21 -14.55
C GLN A 54 6.17 -14.23 -13.53
N LEU A 55 6.47 -13.79 -12.30
CA LEU A 55 6.93 -14.66 -11.23
C LEU A 55 5.85 -15.66 -10.80
N ALA A 56 4.59 -15.26 -10.75
CA ALA A 56 3.47 -16.16 -10.44
C ALA A 56 3.31 -17.26 -11.49
N LYS A 57 3.43 -16.91 -12.78
CA LYS A 57 3.41 -17.88 -13.89
C LYS A 57 4.59 -18.86 -13.78
N ARG A 58 5.81 -18.36 -13.55
CA ARG A 58 6.99 -19.22 -13.37
C ARG A 58 6.85 -20.12 -12.15
N ASN A 59 6.33 -19.59 -11.04
CA ASN A 59 6.07 -20.35 -9.82
C ASN A 59 5.09 -21.51 -10.08
N ALA A 60 4.03 -21.28 -10.85
CA ALA A 60 3.08 -22.33 -11.21
C ALA A 60 3.74 -23.45 -12.04
N THR A 61 4.61 -23.09 -13.00
CA THR A 61 5.39 -24.07 -13.77
C THR A 61 6.30 -24.90 -12.87
N VAL A 62 7.10 -24.26 -12.02
CA VAL A 62 8.07 -24.94 -11.16
C VAL A 62 7.38 -25.80 -10.09
N ILE A 63 6.25 -25.35 -9.53
CA ILE A 63 5.44 -26.20 -8.64
C ILE A 63 4.91 -27.44 -9.38
N GLY A 64 4.55 -27.31 -10.67
CA GLY A 64 4.18 -28.45 -11.50
C GLY A 64 5.34 -29.45 -11.66
N GLU A 65 6.56 -28.96 -11.86
CA GLU A 65 7.77 -29.78 -11.94
C GLU A 65 8.10 -30.45 -10.60
N VAL A 66 7.97 -29.75 -9.48
CA VAL A 66 8.11 -30.31 -8.13
C VAL A 66 7.15 -31.49 -7.93
N ARG A 67 5.86 -31.33 -8.25
CA ARG A 67 4.87 -32.40 -8.14
C ARG A 67 5.21 -33.61 -9.02
N ARG A 68 5.75 -33.37 -10.22
CA ARG A 68 6.20 -34.44 -11.11
C ARG A 68 7.36 -35.22 -10.51
N ILE A 69 8.33 -34.52 -9.90
CA ILE A 69 9.46 -35.14 -9.20
C ILE A 69 8.99 -35.93 -7.98
N GLU A 70 8.05 -35.39 -7.20
CA GLU A 70 7.44 -36.09 -6.05
C GLU A 70 6.80 -37.43 -6.46
N GLY A 71 6.21 -37.52 -7.66
CA GLY A 71 5.64 -38.76 -8.20
C GLY A 71 6.67 -39.75 -8.75
N MET A 72 7.93 -39.33 -8.97
CA MET A 72 9.00 -40.14 -9.58
C MET A 72 10.30 -40.07 -8.76
N LEU A 73 10.21 -39.92 -7.44
CA LEU A 73 11.36 -39.65 -6.56
C LEU A 73 12.47 -40.69 -6.70
N GLU A 74 12.12 -41.97 -6.74
CA GLU A 74 13.09 -43.08 -6.83
C GLU A 74 13.85 -43.11 -8.16
N GLN A 75 13.27 -42.52 -9.21
CA GLN A 75 13.81 -42.50 -10.58
C GLN A 75 14.48 -41.18 -10.92
N THR A 76 14.40 -40.18 -10.03
CA THR A 76 14.94 -38.84 -10.26
C THR A 76 16.31 -38.70 -9.60
N PRO A 77 17.36 -38.27 -10.33
CA PRO A 77 18.68 -38.02 -9.75
C PRO A 77 18.63 -36.99 -8.60
N ARG A 78 19.36 -37.25 -7.51
CA ARG A 78 19.40 -36.37 -6.33
C ARG A 78 19.76 -34.92 -6.67
N LEU A 79 20.65 -34.72 -7.65
CA LEU A 79 21.04 -33.38 -8.11
C LEU A 79 19.85 -32.63 -8.71
N SER A 80 19.07 -33.26 -9.59
CA SER A 80 17.90 -32.66 -10.22
C SER A 80 16.79 -32.35 -9.21
N ILE A 81 16.61 -33.20 -8.18
CA ILE A 81 15.71 -32.91 -7.06
C ILE A 81 16.17 -31.61 -6.38
N LYS A 82 17.45 -31.53 -6.00
CA LYS A 82 18.01 -30.35 -5.33
C LYS A 82 17.85 -29.08 -6.18
N GLU A 83 18.15 -29.14 -7.47
CA GLU A 83 18.05 -28.00 -8.39
C GLU A 83 16.62 -27.46 -8.46
N VAL A 84 15.64 -28.32 -8.72
CA VAL A 84 14.24 -27.89 -8.88
C VAL A 84 13.65 -27.36 -7.57
N TYR A 85 13.95 -27.98 -6.43
CA TYR A 85 13.51 -27.47 -5.13
C TYR A 85 14.18 -26.13 -4.77
N THR A 86 15.46 -25.97 -5.09
CA THR A 86 16.18 -24.69 -4.88
C THR A 86 15.58 -23.60 -5.76
N GLU A 87 15.28 -23.91 -7.02
CA GLU A 87 14.62 -22.97 -7.94
C GLU A 87 13.22 -22.59 -7.43
N ALA A 88 12.43 -23.56 -6.97
CA ALA A 88 11.10 -23.34 -6.40
C ALA A 88 11.16 -22.37 -5.22
N LEU A 89 12.08 -22.60 -4.28
CA LEU A 89 12.26 -21.76 -3.11
C LEU A 89 12.65 -20.32 -3.51
N ASN A 90 13.61 -20.16 -4.43
CA ASN A 90 14.05 -18.85 -4.90
C ASN A 90 12.94 -18.06 -5.59
N ILE A 91 12.15 -18.71 -6.46
CA ILE A 91 11.01 -18.06 -7.13
C ILE A 91 9.95 -17.66 -6.11
N GLN A 92 9.65 -18.52 -5.14
CA GLN A 92 8.67 -18.25 -4.11
C GLN A 92 9.09 -17.06 -3.23
N GLN A 93 10.36 -17.00 -2.80
CA GLN A 93 10.93 -15.88 -2.05
C GLN A 93 10.85 -14.57 -2.84
N ARG A 94 11.23 -14.61 -4.13
CA ARG A 94 11.19 -13.44 -5.01
C ARG A 94 9.76 -12.95 -5.26
N LEU A 95 8.81 -13.87 -5.45
CA LEU A 95 7.40 -13.55 -5.60
C LEU A 95 6.84 -12.86 -4.34
N LEU A 96 7.18 -13.39 -3.16
CA LEU A 96 6.72 -12.86 -1.88
C LEU A 96 7.27 -11.45 -1.61
N THR A 97 8.58 -11.26 -1.80
CA THR A 97 9.22 -9.94 -1.62
C THR A 97 8.71 -8.91 -2.62
N THR A 98 8.48 -9.30 -3.88
CA THR A 98 7.93 -8.39 -4.90
C THR A 98 6.47 -8.02 -4.61
N ARG A 99 5.66 -8.95 -4.11
CA ARG A 99 4.29 -8.66 -3.65
C ARG A 99 4.26 -7.68 -2.48
N ALA A 100 5.13 -7.86 -1.49
CA ALA A 100 5.24 -6.92 -0.37
C ALA A 100 5.65 -5.51 -0.84
N GLN A 101 6.56 -5.42 -1.81
CA GLN A 101 6.92 -4.14 -2.44
C GLN A 101 5.75 -3.52 -3.21
N LEU A 102 4.97 -4.34 -3.93
CA LEU A 102 3.77 -3.89 -4.63
C LEU A 102 2.75 -3.31 -3.64
N GLU A 103 2.47 -4.01 -2.54
CA GLU A 103 1.56 -3.56 -1.49
C GLU A 103 2.02 -2.22 -0.87
N LYS A 104 3.33 -2.07 -0.62
CA LYS A 104 3.90 -0.80 -0.15
C LYS A 104 3.68 0.33 -1.14
N LEU A 105 3.92 0.08 -2.43
CA LEU A 105 3.71 1.09 -3.48
C LEU A 105 2.22 1.46 -3.61
N GLN A 106 1.30 0.50 -3.45
CA GLN A 106 -0.14 0.76 -3.47
C GLN A 106 -0.56 1.65 -2.28
N ALA A 107 -0.02 1.38 -1.08
CA ALA A 107 -0.27 2.21 0.09
C ALA A 107 0.26 3.64 -0.12
N GLN A 108 1.44 3.79 -0.73
CA GLN A 108 2.00 5.10 -1.08
C GLN A 108 1.16 5.84 -2.12
N GLU A 109 0.70 5.16 -3.17
CA GLU A 109 -0.19 5.74 -4.21
C GLU A 109 -1.47 6.30 -3.58
N VAL A 110 -2.11 5.53 -2.69
CA VAL A 110 -3.33 5.96 -2.00
C VAL A 110 -3.05 7.19 -1.11
N ALA A 111 -1.95 7.19 -0.37
CA ALA A 111 -1.56 8.31 0.49
C ALA A 111 -1.31 9.60 -0.32
N SER A 112 -0.47 9.54 -1.36
CA SER A 112 -0.17 10.69 -2.22
C SER A 112 -1.41 11.16 -2.98
N ARG A 113 -2.31 10.25 -3.37
CA ARG A 113 -3.59 10.62 -4.02
C ARG A 113 -4.51 11.38 -3.07
N ARG A 114 -4.56 10.98 -1.78
CA ARG A 114 -5.32 11.70 -0.75
C ARG A 114 -4.76 13.10 -0.52
N GLU A 115 -3.44 13.22 -0.47
CA GLU A 115 -2.76 14.50 -0.33
C GLU A 115 -3.09 15.44 -1.50
N ALA A 116 -2.98 14.96 -2.74
CA ALA A 116 -3.35 15.72 -3.93
C ALA A 116 -4.82 16.17 -3.90
N GLN A 117 -5.75 15.28 -3.51
CA GLN A 117 -7.17 15.62 -3.39
C GLN A 117 -7.44 16.69 -2.31
N THR A 118 -6.73 16.61 -1.18
CA THR A 118 -6.85 17.58 -0.09
C THR A 118 -6.32 18.94 -0.53
N LEU A 119 -5.15 18.98 -1.18
CA LEU A 119 -4.58 20.20 -1.76
C LEU A 119 -5.53 20.82 -2.78
N GLN A 120 -6.07 20.01 -3.70
CA GLN A 120 -7.03 20.46 -4.70
C GLN A 120 -8.28 21.10 -4.07
N ALA A 121 -8.85 20.46 -3.04
CA ALA A 121 -10.03 20.96 -2.34
C ALA A 121 -9.75 22.27 -1.57
N VAL A 122 -8.57 22.40 -0.97
CA VAL A 122 -8.14 23.63 -0.29
C VAL A 122 -7.93 24.76 -1.30
N ILE A 123 -7.29 24.48 -2.43
CA ILE A 123 -7.11 25.45 -3.53
C ILE A 123 -8.48 25.92 -4.03
N GLU A 124 -9.41 25.01 -4.32
CA GLU A 124 -10.76 25.36 -4.80
C GLU A 124 -11.52 26.25 -3.80
N LEU A 125 -11.41 25.96 -2.50
CA LEU A 125 -12.03 26.78 -1.45
C LEU A 125 -11.45 28.20 -1.38
N LEU A 126 -10.12 28.31 -1.45
CA LEU A 126 -9.43 29.60 -1.38
C LEU A 126 -9.71 30.43 -2.64
N SER A 127 -9.69 29.81 -3.83
CA SER A 127 -10.04 30.47 -5.08
C SER A 127 -11.51 30.92 -5.14
N ARG A 128 -12.45 30.13 -4.59
CA ARG A 128 -13.88 30.50 -4.52
C ARG A 128 -14.14 31.71 -3.60
N LYS A 129 -13.30 31.92 -2.58
CA LYS A 129 -13.40 33.07 -1.65
C LYS A 129 -13.05 34.40 -2.33
N ASP A 130 -12.16 34.39 -3.31
CA ASP A 130 -11.82 35.58 -4.11
C ASP A 130 -12.93 35.97 -5.10
N GLU A 131 -13.71 35.00 -5.59
CA GLU A 131 -14.84 35.26 -6.51
C GLU A 131 -16.15 35.63 -5.77
N SER A 132 -16.32 35.19 -4.53
CA SER A 132 -17.54 35.40 -3.74
C SER A 132 -17.45 36.66 -2.87
N LYS A 133 -17.57 37.84 -3.48
CA LYS A 133 -18.10 38.99 -2.73
C LYS A 133 -19.59 38.73 -2.48
N GLU A 134 -20.01 38.69 -1.21
CA GLU A 134 -21.38 38.48 -0.68
C GLU A 134 -21.74 37.03 -0.27
N GLY A 135 -21.97 36.84 1.05
CA GLY A 135 -22.77 35.73 1.59
C GLY A 135 -22.10 34.92 2.72
N GLU A 136 -22.19 35.38 3.97
CA GLU A 136 -21.72 34.67 5.18
C GLU A 136 -22.48 33.36 5.52
N GLY A 137 -23.44 32.92 4.70
CA GLY A 137 -24.36 31.82 5.03
C GLY A 137 -23.98 30.40 4.55
N ASP A 138 -23.14 30.26 3.51
CA ASP A 138 -22.91 28.96 2.83
C ASP A 138 -21.60 28.25 3.23
N THR A 139 -20.69 28.97 3.90
CA THR A 139 -19.34 28.48 4.28
C THR A 139 -19.35 27.44 5.41
N LEU A 140 -20.34 27.51 6.30
CA LEU A 140 -20.53 26.52 7.38
C LEU A 140 -20.93 25.14 6.85
N SER A 141 -21.76 25.10 5.79
CA SER A 141 -22.25 23.87 5.16
C SER A 141 -21.15 23.11 4.40
N ALA A 142 -20.30 23.82 3.66
CA ALA A 142 -19.17 23.23 2.96
C ALA A 142 -18.13 22.64 3.93
N ARG A 143 -17.86 23.35 5.03
CA ARG A 143 -16.93 22.89 6.08
C ARG A 143 -17.43 21.64 6.80
N GLU A 144 -18.73 21.58 7.14
CA GLU A 144 -19.35 20.39 7.74
C GLU A 144 -19.35 19.19 6.79
N THR A 145 -19.52 19.44 5.49
CA THR A 145 -19.48 18.37 4.47
C THR A 145 -18.08 17.77 4.35
N ILE A 146 -17.03 18.60 4.35
CA ILE A 146 -15.64 18.13 4.33
C ILE A 146 -15.31 17.33 5.60
N ILE A 147 -15.73 17.80 6.78
CA ILE A 147 -15.52 17.07 8.03
C ILE A 147 -16.20 15.70 7.97
N ARG A 148 -17.45 15.61 7.48
CA ARG A 148 -18.15 14.32 7.33
C ARG A 148 -17.50 13.40 6.31
N VAL A 149 -16.93 13.92 5.23
CA VAL A 149 -16.18 13.14 4.24
C VAL A 149 -14.88 12.63 4.86
N ILE A 150 -14.16 13.47 5.60
CA ILE A 150 -12.94 13.09 6.32
C ILE A 150 -13.25 12.01 7.35
N ASP A 151 -14.29 12.19 8.18
CA ASP A 151 -14.68 11.23 9.22
C ASP A 151 -15.14 9.89 8.63
N ALA A 152 -15.97 9.91 7.58
CA ALA A 152 -16.40 8.69 6.89
C ALA A 152 -15.21 7.94 6.25
N GLN A 153 -14.21 8.67 5.77
CA GLN A 153 -12.99 8.08 5.21
C GLN A 153 -12.00 7.60 6.28
N GLU A 154 -11.97 8.23 7.45
CA GLU A 154 -11.18 7.76 8.58
C GLU A 154 -11.74 6.45 9.15
N LEU A 155 -13.06 6.27 9.10
CA LEU A 155 -13.75 5.03 9.48
C LEU A 155 -13.46 3.88 8.49
N GLU A 156 -13.41 4.17 7.18
CA GLU A 156 -12.98 3.19 6.17
C GLU A 156 -11.47 2.91 6.24
N ARG A 157 -10.66 3.90 6.61
CA ARG A 157 -9.23 3.72 6.91
C ARG A 157 -9.01 2.82 8.12
N GLU A 158 -9.79 2.97 9.19
CA GLU A 158 -9.72 2.07 10.35
C GLU A 158 -10.13 0.64 9.96
N ARG A 159 -11.15 0.49 9.10
CA ARG A 159 -11.55 -0.80 8.52
C ARG A 159 -10.45 -1.45 7.67
N LEU A 160 -9.83 -0.68 6.78
CA LEU A 160 -8.75 -1.12 5.89
C LEU A 160 -7.46 -1.39 6.63
N ALA A 161 -7.04 -0.53 7.56
CA ALA A 161 -5.85 -0.74 8.39
C ALA A 161 -6.00 -2.01 9.25
N LYS A 162 -7.19 -2.28 9.78
CA LYS A 162 -7.50 -3.50 10.53
C LYS A 162 -7.56 -4.75 9.65
N GLN A 163 -7.91 -4.62 8.37
CA GLN A 163 -7.78 -5.69 7.36
C GLN A 163 -6.33 -5.89 6.89
N MET A 164 -5.51 -4.85 6.88
CA MET A 164 -4.12 -4.89 6.39
C MET A 164 -3.11 -5.41 7.44
N HIS A 165 -3.35 -5.23 8.75
CA HIS A 165 -2.29 -5.42 9.74
C HIS A 165 -2.24 -6.80 10.44
N ASP A 166 -3.33 -7.33 11.02
CA ASP A 166 -3.17 -8.24 12.18
C ASP A 166 -3.39 -9.75 11.96
N GLY A 167 -3.34 -10.26 10.73
CA GLY A 167 -3.50 -11.71 10.50
C GLY A 167 -2.50 -12.29 9.51
N PRO A 168 -2.43 -11.77 8.28
CA PRO A 168 -1.64 -12.38 7.21
C PRO A 168 -0.14 -12.09 7.34
N ALA A 169 0.25 -10.84 7.62
CA ALA A 169 1.65 -10.44 7.75
C ALA A 169 2.35 -11.13 8.93
N GLN A 170 1.69 -11.21 10.09
CA GLN A 170 2.20 -11.94 11.26
C GLN A 170 2.24 -13.46 11.02
N SER A 171 1.24 -14.01 10.32
CA SER A 171 1.26 -15.42 9.90
C SER A 171 2.44 -15.69 8.94
N LEU A 172 2.74 -14.75 8.03
CA LEU A 172 3.87 -14.82 7.09
C LEU A 172 5.23 -14.76 7.79
N THR A 173 5.41 -13.87 8.77
CA THR A 173 6.65 -13.81 9.57
C THR A 173 6.87 -15.10 10.36
N ASN A 174 5.82 -15.63 11.00
CA ASN A 174 5.89 -16.93 11.67
C ASN A 174 6.18 -18.07 10.67
N PHE A 175 5.64 -17.97 9.45
CA PHE A 175 5.91 -18.93 8.37
C PHE A 175 7.38 -19.00 7.98
N ILE A 176 8.01 -17.84 7.81
CA ILE A 176 9.43 -17.72 7.44
C ILE A 176 10.30 -18.29 8.56
N LEU A 177 10.02 -17.94 9.81
CA LEU A 177 10.78 -18.43 10.97
C LEU A 177 10.66 -19.94 11.15
N GLN A 178 9.44 -20.49 11.01
CA GLN A 178 9.22 -21.94 11.11
C GLN A 178 9.84 -22.71 9.93
N ALA A 179 9.86 -22.14 8.72
CA ALA A 179 10.55 -22.73 7.58
C ALA A 179 12.08 -22.78 7.80
N GLU A 180 12.69 -21.71 8.32
CA GLU A 180 14.11 -21.71 8.70
C GLU A 180 14.43 -22.73 9.81
N ILE A 181 13.52 -22.91 10.78
CA ILE A 181 13.67 -23.93 11.83
C ILE A 181 13.62 -25.34 11.23
N CYS A 182 12.69 -25.59 10.29
CA CYS A 182 12.62 -26.87 9.57
C CYS A 182 13.90 -27.15 8.77
N GLU A 183 14.44 -26.13 8.09
CA GLU A 183 15.68 -26.24 7.31
C GLU A 183 16.87 -26.59 8.21
N LYS A 184 17.02 -25.91 9.36
CA LYS A 184 18.08 -26.20 10.34
C LYS A 184 17.93 -27.56 11.02
N LEU A 185 16.70 -28.05 11.19
CA LEU A 185 16.44 -29.37 11.77
C LEU A 185 16.65 -30.50 10.76
N PHE A 186 16.51 -30.24 9.46
CA PHE A 186 16.58 -31.28 8.43
C PHE A 186 17.92 -32.03 8.42
N ASP A 187 19.03 -31.31 8.62
CA ASP A 187 20.38 -31.88 8.68
C ASP A 187 20.74 -32.49 10.04
N ARG A 188 19.96 -32.21 11.08
CA ARG A 188 20.32 -32.49 12.48
C ARG A 188 19.42 -33.54 13.13
N ASP A 189 18.13 -33.52 12.82
CA ASP A 189 17.08 -34.40 13.34
C ASP A 189 15.86 -34.39 12.38
N ALA A 190 15.86 -35.32 11.42
CA ALA A 190 14.87 -35.37 10.34
C ALA A 190 13.44 -35.67 10.81
N ASP A 191 13.28 -36.36 11.95
CA ASP A 191 11.96 -36.69 12.50
C ASP A 191 11.32 -35.45 13.14
N LYS A 192 12.10 -34.64 13.88
CA LYS A 192 11.62 -33.34 14.37
C LYS A 192 11.39 -32.34 13.25
N ALA A 193 12.21 -32.37 12.20
CA ALA A 193 11.97 -31.55 11.01
C ALA A 193 10.63 -31.89 10.36
N ARG A 194 10.24 -33.19 10.30
CA ARG A 194 8.92 -33.60 9.81
C ARG A 194 7.78 -33.12 10.70
N GLU A 195 7.92 -33.18 12.02
CA GLU A 195 6.91 -32.66 12.95
C GLU A 195 6.70 -31.16 12.79
N GLU A 196 7.77 -30.37 12.71
CA GLU A 196 7.63 -28.93 12.51
C GLU A 196 7.14 -28.57 11.10
N LEU A 197 7.50 -29.35 10.09
CA LEU A 197 6.94 -29.18 8.75
C LEU A 197 5.42 -29.45 8.73
N ALA A 198 4.94 -30.42 9.50
CA ALA A 198 3.52 -30.71 9.64
C ALA A 198 2.77 -29.55 10.33
N ARG A 199 3.33 -29.00 11.42
CA ARG A 199 2.77 -27.82 12.10
C ARG A 199 2.77 -26.59 11.20
N LEU A 200 3.83 -26.39 10.42
CA LEU A 200 3.90 -25.32 9.43
C LEU A 200 2.79 -25.46 8.39
N LYS A 201 2.52 -26.68 7.91
CA LYS A 201 1.46 -26.99 6.95
C LYS A 201 0.06 -26.67 7.51
N GLU A 202 -0.17 -26.99 8.78
CA GLU A 202 -1.43 -26.72 9.48
C GLU A 202 -1.64 -25.21 9.68
N SER A 203 -0.62 -24.52 10.19
CA SER A 203 -0.61 -23.06 10.35
C SER A 203 -0.83 -22.33 9.02
N ALA A 204 -0.28 -22.85 7.92
CA ALA A 204 -0.52 -22.35 6.55
C ALA A 204 -2.00 -22.47 6.16
N GLY A 205 -2.59 -23.64 6.43
CA GLY A 205 -3.97 -23.94 6.12
C GLY A 205 -4.92 -23.02 6.88
N GLU A 206 -4.64 -22.74 8.15
CA GLU A 206 -5.42 -21.80 8.95
C GLU A 206 -5.25 -20.35 8.49
N ALA A 207 -4.03 -19.92 8.19
CA ALA A 207 -3.78 -18.58 7.66
C ALA A 207 -4.49 -18.38 6.32
N PHE A 208 -4.49 -19.39 5.45
CA PHE A 208 -5.18 -19.37 4.17
C PHE A 208 -6.71 -19.35 4.33
N LYS A 209 -7.27 -20.08 5.30
CA LYS A 209 -8.70 -20.01 5.65
C LYS A 209 -9.10 -18.63 6.17
N ARG A 210 -8.26 -18.01 7.00
CA ARG A 210 -8.47 -16.63 7.47
C ARG A 210 -8.45 -15.65 6.29
N VAL A 211 -7.43 -15.71 5.44
CA VAL A 211 -7.32 -14.87 4.22
C VAL A 211 -8.56 -15.03 3.32
N ARG A 212 -9.03 -16.26 3.11
CA ARG A 212 -10.23 -16.53 2.31
C ARG A 212 -11.52 -15.98 2.92
N GLY A 213 -11.60 -15.84 4.25
CA GLY A 213 -12.73 -15.21 4.92
C GLY A 213 -12.82 -13.69 4.76
N PHE A 214 -11.77 -13.05 4.23
CA PHE A 214 -11.75 -11.61 3.92
C PHE A 214 -12.14 -11.29 2.46
N ILE A 215 -12.30 -12.31 1.61
CA ILE A 215 -12.74 -12.22 0.21
C ILE A 215 -14.23 -12.56 0.15
#